data_AF-V7BNC5-F1
#
_entry.id   AF-V7BNC5-F1
#
_cell.length_a   1.000
_cell.length_b   1.000
_cell.length_c   1.000
_cell.angle_alpha   90.00
_cell.angle_beta   90.00
_cell.angle_gamma   90.00
#
_symmetry.space_group_name_H-M   'P 1'
#
loop_
_entity.id
_entity.type
_entity.pdbx_description
1 polymer ?
#
loop_
_entity_poly.entity_id
_entity_poly.type
_entity_poly.pdbx_seq_one_letter_code
_entity_poly.pdbx_strand_id
1 'polypeptide(L)' 'MPREVRIRVICSSLCHSDITFRNLQDFPAIFPRILGHEATG' A
#
# COMPACT_ATOMS: atom_id res chain seq x y z
N MET A 1 -17.15 -2.43 -14.53
CA MET A 1 -15.68 -2.25 -14.47
C MET A 1 -15.03 -3.52 -14.98
N PRO A 2 -14.78 -3.62 -16.30
CA PRO A 2 -14.08 -4.78 -16.83
C PRO A 2 -12.66 -4.79 -16.24
N ARG A 3 -12.21 -5.93 -15.69
CA ARG A 3 -10.83 -6.18 -15.19
C ARG A 3 -10.45 -5.53 -13.85
N GLU A 4 -11.41 -5.10 -13.05
CA GLU A 4 -11.17 -4.67 -11.66
C GLU A 4 -11.79 -5.67 -10.67
N VAL A 5 -11.18 -5.82 -9.50
CA VAL A 5 -11.66 -6.71 -8.42
C VAL A 5 -11.72 -5.97 -7.10
N ARG A 6 -12.74 -6.28 -6.29
CA ARG A 6 -12.86 -5.79 -4.91
C ARG A 6 -12.42 -6.91 -3.97
N ILE A 7 -11.32 -6.70 -3.26
CA ILE A 7 -10.71 -7.68 -2.35
C ILE A 7 -11.02 -7.29 -0.90
N ARG A 8 -11.39 -8.27 -0.07
CA ARG A 8 -11.51 -8.07 1.38
C ARG A 8 -10.23 -8.55 2.04
N VAL A 9 -9.29 -7.64 2.26
CA VAL A 9 -8.02 -7.94 2.94
C VAL A 9 -8.28 -8.46 4.36
N ILE A 10 -7.79 -9.68 4.65
CA ILE A 10 -7.90 -10.34 5.97
C ILE A 10 -6.63 -10.05 6.78
N CYS A 11 -5.47 -10.13 6.13
CA CYS A 11 -4.16 -9.89 6.74
C CYS A 11 -3.30 -9.01 5.81
N SER A 12 -2.47 -8.14 6.38
CA SER A 12 -1.44 -7.39 5.66
C SER A 12 -0.20 -7.24 6.54
N SER A 13 0.99 -7.30 5.94
CA SER A 13 2.27 -7.08 6.61
C SER A 13 2.82 -5.69 6.31
N LEU A 14 3.71 -5.22 7.17
CA LEU A 14 4.54 -4.04 6.92
C LEU A 14 5.89 -4.48 6.37
N CYS A 15 6.36 -3.79 5.35
CA CYS A 15 7.72 -3.95 4.84
C CYS A 15 8.52 -2.64 4.94
N HIS A 16 9.80 -2.68 4.56
CA HIS A 16 10.66 -1.50 4.58
C HIS A 16 10.13 -0.39 3.66
N SER A 17 9.64 -0.74 2.47
CA SER A 17 9.15 0.24 1.49
C SER A 17 7.96 1.05 1.99
N ASP A 18 7.05 0.43 2.77
CA ASP A 18 5.93 1.17 3.37
C ASP A 18 6.42 2.29 4.29
N ILE A 19 7.52 2.06 5.02
CA ILE A 19 8.14 3.04 5.92
C ILE A 19 8.83 4.14 5.11
N THR A 20 9.62 3.78 4.09
CA THR A 20 10.34 4.73 3.23
C THR A 20 9.38 5.73 2.58
N PHE A 21 8.26 5.23 2.04
CA PHE A 21 7.23 6.09 1.45
C PHE A 21 6.42 6.89 2.48
N ARG A 22 6.13 6.33 3.67
CA ARG A 22 5.48 7.08 4.76
C ARG A 22 6.32 8.27 5.20
N ASN A 23 7.64 8.08 5.27
CA ASN A 23 8.59 9.10 5.71
C ASN A 23 8.99 10.06 4.58
N LEU A 24 8.37 9.96 3.39
CA LEU A 24 8.66 10.77 2.22
C LEU A 24 10.14 10.75 1.81
N GLN A 25 10.82 9.63 2.07
CA GLN A 25 12.24 9.45 1.77
C GLN A 25 12.48 9.15 0.28
N ASP A 26 11.47 8.62 -0.41
CA ASP A 26 11.50 8.31 -1.83
C ASP A 26 10.39 9.04 -2.62
N PHE A 27 10.64 9.23 -3.92
CA PHE A 27 9.65 9.77 -4.86
C PHE A 27 8.60 8.70 -5.22
N PRO A 28 7.29 9.03 -5.31
CA PRO A 28 6.70 10.35 -5.09
C PRO A 28 6.22 10.53 -3.63
N ALA A 29 6.69 11.61 -3.01
CA ALA A 29 6.35 12.07 -1.66
C ALA A 29 4.93 12.67 -1.59
N ILE A 30 3.90 11.87 -1.90
CA ILE A 30 2.49 12.30 -1.98
C ILE A 30 1.73 11.89 -0.73
N PHE A 31 0.97 12.84 -0.17
CA PHE A 31 0.11 12.62 0.99
C PHE A 31 -1.22 13.40 0.83
N PRO A 32 -2.38 12.86 1.25
CA PRO A 32 -2.60 11.55 1.89
C PRO A 32 -2.59 10.37 0.89
N ARG A 33 -2.11 9.19 1.34
CA ARG A 33 -2.12 7.95 0.55
C ARG A 33 -2.41 6.71 1.39
N ILE A 34 -2.98 5.68 0.76
CA ILE A 34 -3.11 4.33 1.33
C ILE A 34 -1.82 3.57 1.01
N LEU A 35 -1.15 3.05 2.05
CA LEU A 35 0.05 2.21 1.95
C LEU A 35 -0.31 0.73 2.10
N GLY A 36 0.70 -0.15 2.02
CA GLY A 36 0.53 -1.59 2.09
C GLY A 36 0.44 -2.21 0.71
N HIS A 37 1.38 -3.12 0.41
CA HIS A 37 1.42 -3.88 -0.84
C HIS A 37 1.67 -5.38 -0.60
N GLU A 38 1.68 -5.81 0.65
CA GLU A 38 1.77 -7.21 1.07
C GLU A 38 0.48 -7.58 1.83
N ALA A 39 -0.42 -8.34 1.21
CA ALA A 39 -1.73 -8.66 1.77
C ALA A 39 -2.31 -9.99 1.26
N THR A 40 -3.26 -10.55 2.02
CA THR A 40 -4.05 -11.73 1.64
C THR A 40 -5.53 -11.52 1.98
N GLY A 41 -6.45 -11.92 1.09
CA GLY A 41 -7.89 -11.80 1.26
C GLY A 41 -8.69 -12.15 0.00
#